data_AF-A0A952X5H6-F1
#
_entry.id   AF-A0A952X5H6-F1
#
_cell.length_a   1.000
_cell.length_b   1.000
_cell.length_c   1.000
_cell.angle_alpha   90.00
_cell.angle_beta   90.00
_cell.angle_gamma   90.00
#
_symmetry.space_group_name_H-M   'P 1'
#
loop_
_entity.id
_entity.type
_entity.pdbx_description
1 polymer ?
#
loop_
_entity_poly.entity_id
_entity_poly.type
_entity_poly.pdbx_seq_one_letter_code
_entity_poly.pdbx_strand_id
1 'polypeptide(L)'
;MIRVKDEAAGRKGQCKGCGETITVPAPRRVRATPAPEPPKTAPELAAIAKVDPPAGMPTSKKLGLASLALGGGAILISCVPFFGLLSIPMNGLGIMVGMAGIYFALMRKQGALWYSIAGTLICTLDLIFTLLVMAALVALPFAAQKSTLDSMKKFDEALIEQMKADSQRMNDAMNAELQRANDETRRIENEINEALRQAEPEPIARKRRRASDQPQATQTP
;
A
#
# COMPACT_ATOMS: atom_id res chain seq x y z
N MET A 1 9.88 -28.31 55.35
CA MET A 1 8.55 -28.97 55.36
C MET A 1 8.31 -29.54 56.75
N ILE A 2 7.33 -29.02 57.50
CA ILE A 2 6.97 -29.54 58.82
C ILE A 2 5.98 -30.69 58.60
N ARG A 3 6.35 -31.91 58.96
CA ARG A 3 5.42 -33.06 58.97
C ARG A 3 4.65 -33.04 60.30
N VAL A 4 3.40 -32.61 60.24
CA VAL A 4 2.48 -32.63 61.40
C VAL A 4 1.76 -33.98 61.40
N LYS A 5 1.59 -34.60 62.57
CA LYS A 5 0.80 -35.83 62.72
C LYS A 5 -0.67 -35.56 62.40
N ASP A 6 -1.34 -36.49 61.73
CA ASP A 6 -2.72 -36.35 61.23
C ASP A 6 -3.76 -36.05 62.33
N GLU A 7 -3.44 -36.40 63.58
CA GLU A 7 -4.27 -36.13 64.76
C GLU A 7 -4.46 -34.64 65.08
N ALA A 8 -3.61 -33.76 64.55
CA ALA A 8 -3.70 -32.31 64.75
C ALA A 8 -4.62 -31.61 63.73
N ALA A 9 -5.15 -32.33 62.75
CA ALA A 9 -6.03 -31.76 61.75
C ALA A 9 -7.32 -31.18 62.34
N GLY A 10 -7.62 -29.92 62.04
CA GLY A 10 -8.80 -29.22 62.54
C GLY A 10 -8.66 -28.62 63.95
N ARG A 11 -7.52 -28.80 64.63
CA ARG A 11 -7.25 -28.13 65.92
C ARG A 11 -6.54 -26.79 65.68
N LYS A 12 -6.81 -25.81 66.55
CA LYS A 12 -6.08 -24.55 66.62
C LYS A 12 -4.89 -24.74 67.57
N GLY A 13 -3.70 -24.34 67.15
CA GLY A 13 -2.50 -24.37 67.99
C GLY A 13 -1.74 -23.05 67.88
N GLN A 14 -1.07 -22.64 68.96
CA GLN A 14 -0.18 -21.48 68.92
C GLN A 14 1.21 -21.89 68.46
N CYS A 15 1.79 -21.13 67.54
CA CYS A 15 3.17 -21.29 67.13
C CYS A 15 4.11 -20.87 68.27
N LYS A 16 5.02 -21.75 68.70
CA LYS A 16 5.99 -21.43 69.78
C LYS A 16 6.99 -20.32 69.42
N GLY A 17 7.18 -20.02 68.14
CA GLY A 17 8.12 -19.00 67.69
C GLY A 17 7.54 -17.59 67.66
N CYS A 18 6.30 -17.43 67.20
CA CYS A 18 5.69 -16.10 66.99
C CYS A 18 4.40 -15.86 67.81
N GLY A 19 3.90 -16.86 68.55
CA GLY A 19 2.68 -16.74 69.35
C GLY A 19 1.37 -16.74 68.56
N GLU A 20 1.45 -16.73 67.22
CA GLU A 20 0.27 -16.64 66.37
C GLU A 20 -0.52 -17.97 66.35
N THR A 21 -1.85 -17.86 66.35
CA THR A 21 -2.75 -19.02 66.39
C THR A 21 -2.95 -19.57 64.97
N ILE A 22 -2.32 -20.70 64.69
CA ILE A 22 -2.41 -21.36 63.39
C ILE A 22 -3.56 -22.38 63.45
N THR A 23 -4.48 -22.28 62.49
CA THR A 23 -5.56 -23.26 62.33
C THR A 23 -5.12 -24.29 61.30
N VAL A 24 -4.96 -25.55 61.71
CA VAL A 24 -4.60 -26.63 60.79
C VAL A 24 -5.82 -26.97 59.94
N PRO A 25 -5.77 -26.81 58.60
CA PRO A 25 -6.92 -27.09 57.74
C PRO A 25 -7.32 -28.57 57.86
N ALA A 26 -8.58 -28.82 58.21
CA ALA A 26 -9.09 -30.19 58.29
C ALA A 26 -9.03 -30.86 56.91
N PRO A 27 -8.66 -32.15 56.82
CA PRO A 27 -8.68 -32.89 55.56
C PRO A 27 -10.09 -32.80 55.00
N ARG A 28 -10.20 -32.16 53.84
CA ARG A 28 -11.44 -32.07 53.09
C ARG A 28 -11.85 -33.52 52.81
N ARG A 29 -12.91 -34.01 53.47
CA ARG A 29 -13.49 -35.31 53.10
C ARG A 29 -13.81 -35.22 51.62
N VAL A 30 -13.09 -35.97 50.81
CA VAL A 30 -13.38 -36.12 49.39
C VAL A 30 -14.75 -36.80 49.34
N ARG A 31 -15.80 -35.98 49.19
CA ARG A 31 -17.15 -36.48 48.98
C ARG A 31 -17.08 -37.23 47.65
N ALA A 32 -17.30 -38.55 47.69
CA ALA A 32 -17.29 -39.37 46.50
C ALA A 32 -18.27 -38.77 45.48
N THR A 33 -17.73 -38.21 44.41
CA THR A 33 -18.51 -37.75 43.27
C THR A 33 -19.20 -38.99 42.70
N PRO A 34 -20.55 -39.01 42.58
CA PRO A 34 -21.23 -40.13 41.94
C PRO A 34 -20.67 -40.32 40.52
N ALA A 35 -20.47 -41.59 40.15
CA ALA A 35 -19.85 -41.98 38.89
C ALA A 35 -20.61 -41.36 37.71
N PRO A 36 -19.93 -40.71 36.75
CA PRO A 36 -20.58 -40.16 35.57
C PRO A 36 -21.13 -41.29 34.71
N GLU A 37 -22.42 -41.22 34.40
CA GLU A 37 -23.08 -42.13 33.45
C GLU A 37 -22.47 -41.98 32.04
N PRO A 38 -22.38 -43.07 31.26
CA PRO A 38 -21.79 -43.05 29.94
C PRO A 38 -22.64 -42.24 28.94
N PRO A 39 -22.04 -41.26 28.22
CA PRO A 39 -22.77 -40.45 27.25
C PRO A 39 -23.16 -41.28 26.03
N LYS A 40 -24.47 -41.33 25.76
CA LYS A 40 -25.08 -41.90 24.56
C LYS A 40 -24.71 -41.05 23.35
N THR A 41 -23.96 -41.63 22.43
CA THR A 41 -23.54 -41.03 21.16
C THR A 41 -24.72 -40.86 20.20
N ALA A 42 -24.95 -39.63 19.75
CA ALA A 42 -25.63 -39.32 18.50
C ALA A 42 -24.85 -38.20 17.78
N PRO A 43 -24.55 -38.33 16.48
CA PRO A 43 -23.77 -37.35 15.75
C PRO A 43 -24.72 -36.32 15.11
N GLU A 44 -24.75 -35.10 15.66
CA GLU A 44 -25.38 -33.96 14.99
C GLU A 44 -24.34 -32.83 14.87
N LEU A 45 -23.68 -32.81 13.71
CA LEU A 45 -22.90 -31.68 13.22
C LEU A 45 -23.84 -30.47 13.10
N ALA A 46 -23.73 -29.49 14.01
CA ALA A 46 -24.00 -28.05 13.76
C ALA A 46 -24.01 -27.17 15.03
N ALA A 47 -23.67 -27.68 16.22
CA ALA A 47 -23.50 -26.82 17.38
C ALA A 47 -22.10 -26.19 17.37
N ILE A 48 -22.00 -24.93 16.91
CA ILE A 48 -20.92 -24.04 17.33
C ILE A 48 -20.95 -24.06 18.87
N ALA A 49 -20.00 -24.79 19.44
CA ALA A 49 -19.96 -25.06 20.86
C ALA A 49 -19.93 -23.73 21.63
N LYS A 50 -21.05 -23.39 22.28
CA LYS A 50 -21.01 -22.57 23.49
C LYS A 50 -20.20 -23.36 24.50
N VAL A 51 -18.89 -23.19 24.46
CA VAL A 51 -17.99 -23.67 25.49
C VAL A 51 -18.26 -22.77 26.68
N ASP A 52 -19.22 -23.16 27.52
CA ASP A 52 -19.42 -22.53 28.81
C ASP A 52 -18.13 -22.71 29.63
N PRO A 53 -17.37 -21.64 29.90
CA PRO A 53 -16.10 -21.78 30.56
C PRO A 53 -16.35 -22.27 31.99
N PRO A 54 -15.57 -23.25 32.49
CA PRO A 54 -15.80 -23.86 33.79
C PRO A 54 -15.89 -22.78 34.88
N ALA A 55 -17.04 -22.77 35.56
CA ALA A 55 -17.38 -21.80 36.60
C ALA A 55 -16.43 -21.99 37.79
N GLY A 56 -15.38 -21.18 37.88
CA GLY A 56 -14.44 -21.22 39.01
C GLY A 56 -13.02 -20.77 38.70
N MET A 57 -12.65 -20.52 37.43
CA MET A 57 -11.32 -19.99 37.14
C MET A 57 -11.22 -18.49 37.43
N PRO A 58 -10.15 -18.02 38.10
CA PRO A 58 -9.92 -16.60 38.36
C PRO A 58 -9.87 -15.84 37.03
N THR A 59 -10.56 -14.70 36.98
CA THR A 59 -10.78 -13.85 35.79
C THR A 59 -9.48 -13.46 35.07
N SER A 60 -8.35 -13.46 35.78
CA SER A 60 -7.01 -13.23 35.23
C SER A 60 -6.55 -14.27 34.20
N LYS A 61 -7.01 -15.53 34.28
CA LYS A 61 -6.61 -16.57 33.32
C LYS A 61 -7.35 -16.47 31.97
N LYS A 62 -8.55 -15.89 31.95
CA LYS A 62 -9.38 -15.77 30.73
C LYS A 62 -8.80 -14.74 29.75
N LEU A 63 -8.23 -13.65 30.26
CA LEU A 63 -7.60 -12.60 29.44
C LEU A 63 -6.34 -13.09 28.72
N GLY A 64 -5.53 -13.92 29.37
CA GLY A 64 -4.33 -14.50 28.74
C GLY A 64 -4.67 -15.44 27.59
N LEU A 65 -5.68 -16.30 27.77
CA LEU A 65 -6.12 -17.23 26.73
C LEU A 65 -6.78 -16.50 25.55
N ALA A 66 -7.56 -15.45 25.82
CA ALA A 66 -8.15 -14.62 24.76
C ALA A 66 -7.08 -13.92 23.91
N SER A 67 -6.02 -13.40 24.56
CA SER A 67 -4.87 -12.80 23.87
C SER A 67 -4.12 -13.84 23.02
N LEU A 68 -3.89 -15.05 23.56
CA LEU A 68 -3.25 -16.14 22.83
C LEU A 68 -4.06 -16.57 21.59
N ALA A 69 -5.39 -16.65 21.73
CA ALA A 69 -6.28 -17.01 20.63
C ALA A 69 -6.34 -15.92 19.55
N LEU A 70 -6.33 -14.63 19.95
CA LEU A 70 -6.23 -13.51 19.01
C LEU A 70 -4.89 -13.49 18.27
N GLY A 71 -3.78 -13.74 18.97
CA GLY A 71 -2.46 -13.85 18.35
C GLY A 71 -2.35 -15.03 17.38
N GLY A 72 -2.80 -16.22 17.79
CA GLY A 72 -2.81 -17.40 16.91
C GLY A 72 -3.73 -17.26 15.70
N GLY A 73 -4.90 -16.63 15.88
CA GLY A 73 -5.81 -16.34 14.77
C GLY A 73 -5.24 -15.32 13.78
N ALA A 74 -4.48 -14.33 14.27
CA ALA A 74 -3.80 -13.36 13.42
C ALA A 74 -2.76 -14.03 12.51
N ILE A 75 -2.03 -15.05 13.00
CA ILE A 75 -1.05 -15.82 12.20
C ILE A 75 -1.73 -16.57 11.04
N LEU A 76 -2.91 -17.15 11.29
CA LEU A 76 -3.66 -17.83 10.22
C LEU A 76 -4.17 -16.86 9.15
N ILE A 77 -4.54 -15.64 9.55
CA ILE A 77 -5.01 -14.59 8.64
C ILE A 77 -3.83 -13.91 7.91
N SER A 78 -2.67 -13.76 8.57
CA SER A 78 -1.46 -13.17 7.97
C SER A 78 -0.86 -14.04 6.87
N CYS A 79 -1.17 -15.34 6.87
CA CYS A 79 -0.78 -16.29 5.83
C CYS A 79 -1.41 -16.00 4.45
N VAL A 80 -2.35 -15.04 4.35
CA VAL A 80 -2.92 -14.59 3.06
C VAL A 80 -2.18 -13.32 2.60
N PRO A 81 -1.26 -13.41 1.61
CA PRO A 81 -0.36 -12.32 1.22
C PRO A 81 -1.09 -11.08 0.68
N PHE A 82 -2.34 -11.21 0.23
CA PHE A 82 -3.16 -10.10 -0.24
C PHE A 82 -3.61 -9.13 0.87
N PHE A 83 -3.57 -9.55 2.13
CA PHE A 83 -3.87 -8.67 3.27
C PHE A 83 -2.67 -7.86 3.75
N GLY A 84 -1.50 -7.93 3.09
CA GLY A 84 -0.26 -7.27 3.53
C GLY A 84 -0.37 -5.76 3.79
N LEU A 85 -1.20 -5.05 3.02
CA LEU A 85 -1.46 -3.61 3.25
C LEU A 85 -2.35 -3.33 4.48
N LEU A 86 -3.31 -4.21 4.76
CA LEU A 86 -4.16 -4.16 5.96
C LEU A 86 -3.45 -4.72 7.20
N SER A 87 -2.42 -5.54 7.00
CA SER A 87 -1.62 -6.15 8.06
C SER A 87 -0.81 -5.12 8.84
N ILE A 88 -0.31 -4.06 8.19
CA ILE A 88 0.51 -3.02 8.84
C ILE A 88 -0.20 -2.38 10.06
N PRO A 89 -1.43 -1.83 9.94
CA PRO A 89 -2.13 -1.27 11.10
C PRO A 89 -2.55 -2.34 12.12
N MET A 90 -2.86 -3.55 11.66
CA MET A 90 -3.28 -4.66 12.54
C MET A 90 -2.11 -5.18 13.40
N ASN A 91 -0.91 -5.28 12.83
CA ASN A 91 0.30 -5.65 13.57
C ASN A 91 0.68 -4.58 14.60
N GLY A 92 0.49 -3.29 14.25
CA GLY A 92 0.63 -2.18 15.20
C GLY A 92 -0.29 -2.31 16.41
N LEU A 93 -1.56 -2.69 16.19
CA LEU A 93 -2.52 -2.98 17.26
C LEU A 93 -2.09 -4.19 18.11
N GLY A 94 -1.59 -5.26 17.48
CA GLY A 94 -1.07 -6.44 18.17
C GLY A 94 0.08 -6.12 19.12
N ILE A 95 1.06 -5.32 18.67
CA ILE A 95 2.18 -4.86 19.51
C ILE A 95 1.69 -3.98 20.66
N MET A 96 0.75 -3.07 20.39
CA MET A 96 0.18 -2.19 21.43
C MET A 96 -0.53 -2.98 22.53
N VAL A 97 -1.34 -3.98 22.15
CA VAL A 97 -2.01 -4.88 23.12
C VAL A 97 -1.00 -5.75 23.87
N GLY A 98 0.03 -6.25 23.17
CA GLY A 98 1.13 -7.01 23.79
C GLY A 98 1.92 -6.19 24.82
N MET A 99 2.30 -4.96 24.49
CA MET A 99 2.96 -4.03 25.42
C MET A 99 2.07 -3.72 26.63
N ALA A 100 0.78 -3.46 26.42
CA ALA A 100 -0.15 -3.22 27.52
C ALA A 100 -0.23 -4.44 28.46
N GLY A 101 -0.25 -5.66 27.90
CA GLY A 101 -0.19 -6.91 28.66
C GLY A 101 1.09 -7.06 29.48
N ILE A 102 2.25 -6.74 28.91
CA ILE A 102 3.53 -6.69 29.64
C ILE A 102 3.47 -5.65 30.76
N TYR A 103 2.99 -4.45 30.47
CA TYR A 103 2.88 -3.36 31.44
C TYR A 103 2.03 -3.74 32.65
N PHE A 104 0.84 -4.33 32.42
CA PHE A 104 -0.02 -4.82 33.49
C PHE A 104 0.58 -6.01 34.26
N ALA A 105 1.35 -6.89 33.59
CA ALA A 105 2.06 -7.97 34.23
C ALA A 105 3.20 -7.47 35.14
N LEU A 106 3.90 -6.41 34.75
CA LEU A 106 4.94 -5.77 35.58
C LEU A 106 4.33 -5.07 36.81
N MET A 107 3.16 -4.45 36.67
CA MET A 107 2.44 -3.80 37.78
C MET A 107 1.91 -4.80 38.81
N ARG A 108 1.49 -5.99 38.38
CA ARG A 108 1.04 -7.07 39.28
C ARG A 108 2.19 -8.03 39.55
N LYS A 109 2.94 -7.82 40.65
CA LYS A 109 4.07 -8.64 41.16
C LYS A 109 3.79 -10.16 41.39
N GLN A 110 2.77 -10.77 40.79
CA GLN A 110 2.35 -12.15 41.03
C GLN A 110 2.56 -13.05 39.80
N GLY A 111 3.69 -13.77 39.79
CA GLY A 111 3.87 -15.16 39.30
C GLY A 111 3.51 -15.57 37.85
N ALA A 112 2.82 -14.76 37.07
CA ALA A 112 2.28 -15.13 35.76
C ALA A 112 3.06 -14.55 34.56
N LEU A 113 4.33 -14.20 34.77
CA LEU A 113 5.20 -13.55 33.78
C LEU A 113 5.41 -14.39 32.50
N TRP A 114 5.46 -15.72 32.64
CA TRP A 114 5.81 -16.63 31.55
C TRP A 114 4.82 -16.61 30.38
N TYR A 115 3.53 -16.40 30.63
CA TYR A 115 2.52 -16.32 29.56
C TYR A 115 2.65 -15.04 28.72
N SER A 116 3.02 -13.92 29.37
CA SER A 116 3.21 -12.64 28.66
C SER A 116 4.48 -12.68 27.80
N ILE A 117 5.57 -13.27 28.33
CA ILE A 117 6.83 -13.45 27.60
C ILE A 117 6.65 -14.39 26.39
N ALA A 118 5.90 -15.49 26.55
CA ALA A 118 5.63 -16.40 25.44
C ALA A 118 4.84 -15.71 24.33
N GLY A 119 3.83 -14.91 24.69
CA GLY A 119 3.03 -14.14 23.74
C GLY A 119 3.87 -13.13 22.96
N THR A 120 4.77 -12.42 23.62
CA THR A 120 5.61 -11.40 22.95
C THR A 120 6.67 -12.02 22.06
N LEU A 121 7.26 -13.16 22.44
CA LEU A 121 8.15 -13.93 21.57
C LEU A 121 7.46 -14.37 20.29
N ILE A 122 6.26 -14.95 20.40
CA ILE A 122 5.49 -15.39 19.23
C ILE A 122 5.16 -14.20 18.32
N CYS A 123 4.68 -13.08 18.86
CA CYS A 123 4.42 -11.88 18.07
C CYS A 123 5.70 -11.34 17.39
N THR A 124 6.85 -11.40 18.07
CA THR A 124 8.10 -10.88 17.50
C THR A 124 8.60 -11.77 16.36
N LEU A 125 8.50 -13.10 16.53
CA LEU A 125 8.84 -14.05 15.48
C LEU A 125 7.92 -13.92 14.26
N ASP A 126 6.62 -13.75 14.48
CA ASP A 126 5.65 -13.52 13.40
C ASP A 126 5.95 -12.22 12.64
N LEU A 127 6.34 -11.16 13.34
CA LEU A 127 6.77 -9.90 12.74
C LEU A 127 8.01 -10.07 11.87
N ILE A 128 9.03 -10.75 12.37
CA ILE A 128 10.28 -11.03 11.64
C ILE A 128 9.97 -11.87 10.39
N PHE A 129 9.16 -12.92 10.54
CA PHE A 129 8.77 -13.78 9.45
C PHE A 129 7.99 -13.01 8.38
N THR A 130 7.00 -12.20 8.78
CA THR A 130 6.24 -11.32 7.89
C THR A 130 7.14 -10.34 7.15
N LEU A 131 8.09 -9.72 7.86
CA LEU A 131 9.10 -8.82 7.27
C LEU A 131 9.97 -9.55 6.24
N LEU A 132 10.42 -10.76 6.55
CA LEU A 132 11.27 -11.55 5.68
C LEU A 132 10.52 -12.02 4.42
N VAL A 133 9.27 -12.45 4.58
CA VAL A 133 8.38 -12.80 3.46
C VAL A 133 8.08 -11.58 2.60
N MET A 134 7.79 -10.42 3.19
CA MET A 134 7.59 -9.17 2.43
C MET A 134 8.87 -8.71 1.75
N ALA A 135 10.03 -8.79 2.41
CA ALA A 135 11.31 -8.46 1.80
C ALA A 135 11.62 -9.38 0.62
N ALA A 136 11.36 -10.69 0.73
CA ALA A 136 11.48 -11.63 -0.37
C ALA A 136 10.49 -11.32 -1.51
N LEU A 137 9.22 -11.08 -1.18
CA LEU A 137 8.17 -10.72 -2.14
C LEU A 137 8.43 -9.39 -2.84
N VAL A 138 9.12 -8.44 -2.20
CA VAL A 138 9.54 -7.17 -2.82
C VAL A 138 10.82 -7.38 -3.63
N ALA A 139 11.77 -8.18 -3.16
CA ALA A 139 13.02 -8.45 -3.88
C ALA A 139 12.80 -9.19 -5.21
N LEU A 140 11.83 -10.12 -5.27
CA LEU A 140 11.49 -10.87 -6.48
C LEU A 140 11.08 -9.98 -7.68
N PRO A 141 10.12 -9.04 -7.56
CA PRO A 141 9.77 -8.14 -8.65
C PRO A 141 10.86 -7.11 -8.94
N PHE A 142 11.72 -6.72 -7.98
CA PHE A 142 12.87 -5.86 -8.29
C PHE A 142 13.89 -6.54 -9.21
N ALA A 143 14.11 -7.84 -9.05
CA ALA A 143 14.95 -8.61 -9.97
C ALA A 143 14.32 -8.73 -11.36
N ALA A 144 13.00 -8.92 -11.44
CA ALA A 144 12.27 -8.96 -12.70
C ALA A 144 12.17 -7.56 -13.37
N GLN A 145 12.03 -6.49 -12.58
CA GLN A 145 11.84 -5.14 -13.08
C GLN A 145 13.04 -4.62 -13.86
N LYS A 146 14.24 -5.09 -13.54
CA LYS A 146 15.46 -4.70 -14.27
C LYS A 146 15.35 -5.04 -15.76
N SER A 147 14.75 -6.20 -16.09
CA SER A 147 14.52 -6.61 -17.48
C SER A 147 13.41 -5.81 -18.19
N THR A 148 12.37 -5.39 -17.46
CA THR A 148 11.32 -4.53 -18.03
C THR A 148 11.80 -3.09 -18.25
N LEU A 149 12.72 -2.59 -17.43
CA LEU A 149 13.24 -1.23 -17.54
C LEU A 149 14.17 -1.09 -18.76
N ASP A 150 14.98 -2.11 -19.05
CA ASP A 150 15.76 -2.16 -20.30
C ASP A 150 14.86 -2.29 -21.54
N SER A 151 13.73 -2.99 -21.42
CA SER A 151 12.76 -3.10 -22.51
C SER A 151 12.04 -1.77 -22.76
N MET A 152 11.66 -1.04 -21.71
CA MET A 152 11.05 0.29 -21.84
C MET A 152 12.00 1.29 -22.48
N LYS A 153 13.30 1.29 -22.13
CA LYS A 153 14.28 2.17 -22.77
C LYS A 153 14.39 1.94 -24.27
N LYS A 154 14.39 0.67 -24.71
CA LYS A 154 14.40 0.33 -26.14
C LYS A 154 13.13 0.78 -26.84
N PHE A 155 11.98 0.68 -26.17
CA PHE A 155 10.71 1.19 -26.70
C PHE A 155 10.71 2.71 -26.83
N ASP A 156 11.20 3.45 -25.82
CA ASP A 156 11.31 4.91 -25.88
C ASP A 156 12.23 5.36 -27.01
N GLU A 157 13.36 4.70 -27.20
CA GLU A 157 14.33 5.03 -28.26
C GLU A 157 13.71 4.81 -29.65
N ALA A 158 13.01 3.69 -29.85
CA ALA A 158 12.27 3.42 -31.08
C ALA A 158 11.12 4.42 -31.31
N LEU A 159 10.41 4.83 -30.26
CA LEU A 159 9.31 5.80 -30.35
C LEU A 159 9.82 7.19 -30.73
N ILE A 160 10.97 7.60 -30.18
CA ILE A 160 11.63 8.87 -30.51
C ILE A 160 12.08 8.87 -31.97
N GLU A 161 12.66 7.76 -32.44
CA GLU A 161 13.09 7.62 -33.84
C GLU A 161 11.89 7.70 -34.80
N GLN A 162 10.77 7.04 -34.44
CA GLN A 162 9.54 7.09 -35.21
C GLN A 162 8.94 8.50 -35.24
N MET A 163 8.84 9.19 -34.10
CA MET A 163 8.35 10.57 -34.05
C MET A 163 9.22 11.53 -34.86
N LYS A 164 10.54 11.34 -34.84
CA LYS A 164 11.46 12.17 -35.62
C LYS A 164 11.27 11.93 -37.12
N ALA A 165 11.12 10.69 -37.55
CA ALA A 165 10.86 10.35 -38.95
C ALA A 165 9.53 10.93 -39.43
N ASP A 166 8.47 10.83 -38.63
CA ASP A 166 7.15 11.39 -38.98
C ASP A 166 7.16 12.93 -38.96
N SER A 167 7.82 13.55 -37.98
CA SER A 167 7.98 15.01 -37.96
C SER A 167 8.77 15.50 -39.18
N GLN A 168 9.76 14.75 -39.64
CA GLN A 168 10.54 15.11 -40.82
C GLN A 168 9.72 14.98 -42.10
N ARG A 169 8.95 13.90 -42.25
CA ARG A 169 7.99 13.73 -43.36
C ARG A 169 6.95 14.84 -43.41
N MET A 170 6.44 15.26 -42.26
CA MET A 170 5.46 16.35 -42.18
C MET A 170 6.10 17.69 -42.58
N ASN A 171 7.34 17.95 -42.16
CA ASN A 171 8.04 19.17 -42.54
C ASN A 171 8.38 19.19 -44.03
N ASP A 172 8.77 18.05 -44.61
CA ASP A 172 9.03 17.93 -46.04
C ASP A 172 7.76 18.13 -46.87
N ALA A 173 6.63 17.55 -46.43
CA ALA A 173 5.33 17.75 -47.06
C ALA A 173 4.88 19.22 -46.99
N MET A 174 5.04 19.86 -45.83
CA MET A 174 4.69 21.27 -45.65
C MET A 174 5.57 22.20 -46.50
N ASN A 175 6.86 21.92 -46.60
CA ASN A 175 7.76 22.67 -47.48
C ASN A 175 7.41 22.49 -48.96
N ALA A 176 6.98 21.29 -49.37
CA ALA A 176 6.53 21.04 -50.74
C ALA A 176 5.22 21.79 -51.06
N GLU A 177 4.27 21.86 -50.12
CA GLU A 177 3.06 22.68 -50.29
C GLU A 177 3.39 24.17 -50.36
N LEU A 178 4.30 24.65 -49.51
CA LEU A 178 4.74 26.04 -49.53
C LEU A 178 5.39 26.43 -50.86
N GLN A 179 6.20 25.54 -51.44
CA GLN A 179 6.78 25.74 -52.77
C GLN A 179 5.70 25.85 -53.86
N ARG A 180 4.69 24.97 -53.83
CA ARG A 180 3.56 25.04 -54.78
C ARG A 180 2.80 26.36 -54.68
N ALA A 181 2.50 26.80 -53.46
CA ALA A 181 1.81 28.08 -53.23
C ALA A 181 2.65 29.28 -53.69
N ASN A 182 3.97 29.24 -53.48
CA ASN A 182 4.88 30.29 -53.93
C ASN A 182 4.99 30.35 -55.47
N ASP A 183 5.04 29.18 -56.13
CA ASP A 183 5.06 29.09 -57.59
C ASP A 183 3.75 29.59 -58.21
N GLU A 184 2.60 29.29 -57.59
CA GLU A 184 1.29 29.79 -58.00
C GLU A 184 1.21 31.31 -57.85
N THR A 185 1.71 31.85 -56.75
CA THR A 185 1.81 33.31 -56.52
C THR A 185 2.66 33.98 -57.60
N ARG A 186 3.81 33.40 -57.96
CA ARG A 186 4.67 33.92 -59.05
C ARG A 186 4.00 33.88 -60.41
N ARG A 187 3.19 32.84 -60.70
CA ARG A 187 2.43 32.77 -61.95
C ARG A 187 1.41 33.89 -62.04
N ILE A 188 0.64 34.11 -60.97
CA ILE A 188 -0.34 35.20 -60.90
C ILE A 188 0.35 36.56 -61.04
N GLU A 189 1.49 36.76 -60.37
CA GLU A 189 2.27 38.00 -60.48
C GLU A 189 2.76 38.25 -61.92
N ASN A 190 3.21 37.20 -62.62
CA ASN A 190 3.60 37.30 -64.02
C ASN A 190 2.40 37.63 -64.93
N GLU A 191 1.24 37.02 -64.72
CA GLU A 191 0.00 37.31 -65.46
C GLU A 191 -0.46 38.75 -65.24
N ILE A 192 -0.40 39.26 -64.00
CA ILE A 192 -0.73 40.66 -63.68
C ILE A 192 0.25 41.62 -64.37
N ASN A 193 1.55 41.34 -64.31
CA ASN A 193 2.56 42.17 -64.96
C ASN A 193 2.42 42.18 -66.49
N GLU A 194 2.05 41.05 -67.09
CA GLU A 194 1.79 40.96 -68.51
C GLU A 194 0.52 41.72 -68.91
N ALA A 195 -0.57 41.56 -68.14
CA ALA A 195 -1.80 42.33 -68.34
C ALA A 195 -1.56 43.84 -68.18
N LEU A 196 -0.72 44.25 -67.23
CA LEU A 196 -0.34 45.66 -67.04
C LEU A 196 0.44 46.21 -68.23
N ARG A 197 1.37 45.44 -68.81
CA ARG A 197 2.10 45.82 -70.03
C ARG A 197 1.18 45.93 -71.26
N GLN A 198 0.17 45.07 -71.37
CA GLN A 198 -0.82 45.14 -72.45
C GLN A 198 -1.80 46.31 -72.26
N ALA A 199 -2.14 46.61 -71.02
CA ALA A 199 -3.03 47.72 -70.66
C ALA A 199 -2.32 49.08 -70.74
N GLU A 200 -0.98 49.12 -70.72
CA GLU A 200 -0.21 50.34 -70.95
C GLU A 200 -0.47 50.83 -72.38
N PRO A 201 -1.29 51.88 -72.57
CA PRO A 201 -1.73 52.26 -73.90
C PRO A 201 -0.54 52.85 -74.66
N GLU A 202 -0.23 52.30 -75.84
CA GLU A 202 0.64 52.96 -76.82
C GLU A 202 0.13 54.40 -77.10
N PRO A 203 1.02 55.39 -77.22
CA PRO A 203 1.26 56.28 -76.09
C PRO A 203 0.75 57.72 -76.30
N ILE A 204 0.62 58.42 -75.16
CA ILE A 204 0.67 59.89 -75.05
C ILE A 204 2.01 60.46 -75.60
N ALA A 205 2.95 59.63 -76.07
CA ALA A 205 4.12 60.07 -76.85
C ALA A 205 3.75 60.77 -78.16
N ARG A 206 2.52 60.58 -78.70
CA ARG A 206 2.00 61.45 -79.77
C ARG A 206 1.62 62.87 -79.30
N LYS A 207 1.27 63.05 -78.02
CA LYS A 207 0.94 64.38 -77.45
C LYS A 207 2.18 65.18 -77.05
N ARG A 208 3.28 64.54 -76.60
CA ARG A 208 4.54 65.28 -76.34
C ARG A 208 5.28 65.72 -77.60
N ARG A 209 5.22 64.97 -78.71
CA ARG A 209 5.77 65.46 -79.99
C ARG A 209 4.99 66.66 -80.54
N ARG A 210 3.68 66.75 -80.32
CA ARG A 210 2.87 67.93 -80.72
C ARG A 210 3.04 69.16 -79.83
N ALA A 211 3.56 69.01 -78.61
CA ALA A 211 3.84 70.14 -77.72
C ALA A 211 5.21 70.79 -77.97
N SER A 212 6.13 70.11 -78.65
CA SER A 212 7.46 70.66 -78.97
C SER A 212 7.53 71.43 -80.29
N ASP A 213 6.50 71.30 -81.15
CA ASP A 213 6.39 72.01 -82.44
C ASP A 213 5.54 73.28 -82.35
N GLN A 214 5.19 73.77 -81.15
CA GLN A 214 4.45 75.02 -81.03
C GLN A 214 5.42 76.20 -81.18
N PRO A 215 5.36 76.97 -82.30
CA PRO A 215 6.24 78.11 -82.50
C PRO A 215 5.98 79.16 -81.42
N GLN A 216 7.05 79.64 -80.79
CA GLN A 216 7.01 80.80 -79.91
C GLN A 216 6.43 81.99 -80.68
N ALA A 217 5.14 82.26 -80.48
CA ALA A 217 4.51 83.47 -80.94
C ALA A 217 5.13 84.64 -80.16
N THR A 218 5.93 85.37 -80.91
CA THR A 218 6.50 86.69 -80.70
C THR A 218 5.67 87.55 -79.73
N GLN A 219 6.27 87.86 -78.59
CA GLN A 219 5.86 89.00 -77.77
C GLN A 219 6.36 90.28 -78.46
N THR A 220 5.45 91.19 -78.73
CA THR A 220 5.72 92.57 -79.15
C THR A 220 4.59 93.46 -78.64
N PRO A 221 4.87 94.74 -78.39
CA PRO A 221 5.31 95.30 -77.12
C PRO A 221 4.19 95.90 -76.27
#